data_AF-A0A9D8K3D6-F1
#
_entry.id   AF-A0A9D8K3D6-F1
#
_cell.length_a   1.000
_cell.length_b   1.000
_cell.length_c   1.000
_cell.angle_alpha   90.00
_cell.angle_beta   90.00
_cell.angle_gamma   90.00
#
_symmetry.space_group_name_H-M   'P 1'
#
loop_
_entity.id
_entity.type
_entity.pdbx_description
1 polymer ?
#
loop_
_entity_poly.entity_id
_entity_poly.type
_entity_poly.pdbx_seq_one_letter_code
_entity_poly.pdbx_strand_id
1 'polypeptide(L)'
;MQLWATWLLYVVLVDLTDAVAEALNQPFAALSLEMVYRSLYYFTQAYHRGEAPGVVVYLAANAKGLGIIKRKRQTRSSPPKLSPLTVFGEP
;
A
#
# COMPACT_ATOMS: atom_id res chain seq x y z
N MET A 1 -2.51 -13.07 -26.44
CA MET A 1 -1.88 -11.72 -26.36
C MET A 1 -2.13 -11.01 -25.02
N GLN A 2 -3.31 -11.13 -24.40
CA GLN A 2 -3.61 -10.46 -23.11
C GLN A 2 -2.72 -10.93 -21.93
N LEU A 3 -2.41 -12.24 -21.83
CA LEU A 3 -1.56 -12.76 -20.76
C LEU A 3 -0.19 -12.07 -20.71
N TRP A 4 0.44 -11.87 -21.87
CA TRP A 4 1.73 -11.19 -21.98
C TRP A 4 1.68 -9.72 -21.55
N ALA A 5 0.61 -9.01 -21.90
CA ALA A 5 0.42 -7.63 -21.49
C ALA A 5 0.24 -7.50 -19.97
N THR A 6 -0.59 -8.35 -19.37
CA THR A 6 -0.78 -8.37 -17.91
C THR A 6 0.52 -8.75 -17.19
N TRP A 7 1.27 -9.72 -17.70
CA TRP A 7 2.57 -10.11 -17.16
C TRP A 7 3.57 -8.96 -17.20
N LEU A 8 3.71 -8.28 -18.35
CA LEU A 8 4.61 -7.12 -18.49
C LEU A 8 4.22 -5.99 -17.54
N LEU A 9 2.94 -5.66 -17.46
CA LEU A 9 2.44 -4.64 -16.53
C LEU A 9 2.81 -5.01 -15.09
N TYR A 10 2.63 -6.27 -14.71
CA TYR A 10 2.93 -6.72 -13.35
C TYR A 10 4.42 -6.63 -13.03
N VAL A 11 5.29 -7.04 -13.97
CA VAL A 11 6.75 -6.93 -13.81
C VAL A 11 7.17 -5.47 -13.62
N VAL A 12 6.69 -4.57 -14.49
CA VAL A 12 6.99 -3.13 -14.40
C VAL A 12 6.47 -2.54 -13.09
N LEU A 13 5.29 -2.97 -12.64
CA LEU A 13 4.69 -2.47 -11.40
C LEU A 13 5.47 -2.95 -10.16
N VAL A 14 5.97 -4.18 -10.17
CA VAL A 14 6.84 -4.71 -9.10
C VAL A 14 8.16 -3.95 -9.07
N ASP A 15 8.81 -3.75 -10.20
CA ASP A 15 10.07 -2.99 -10.33
C ASP A 15 9.89 -1.54 -9.85
N LEU A 16 8.82 -0.88 -10.28
CA LEU A 16 8.46 0.47 -9.81
C LEU A 16 8.26 0.51 -8.28
N THR A 17 7.58 -0.50 -7.73
CA THR A 17 7.32 -0.56 -6.29
C THR A 17 8.60 -0.75 -5.50
N ASP A 18 9.56 -1.51 -6.03
CA ASP A 18 10.88 -1.68 -5.42
C ASP A 18 11.68 -0.37 -5.44
N ALA A 19 11.71 0.34 -6.58
CA ALA A 19 12.35 1.65 -6.67
C ALA A 19 11.74 2.69 -5.72
N VAL A 20 10.42 2.67 -5.52
CA VAL A 20 9.74 3.53 -4.53
C VAL A 20 10.07 3.09 -3.11
N ALA A 21 10.19 1.79 -2.84
CA ALA A 21 10.59 1.28 -1.53
C ALA A 21 12.02 1.71 -1.17
N GLU A 22 12.95 1.63 -2.12
CA GLU A 22 14.33 2.10 -2.00
C GLU A 22 14.37 3.61 -1.71
N ALA A 23 13.64 4.41 -2.50
CA ALA A 23 13.55 5.86 -2.30
C ALA A 23 12.96 6.25 -0.92
N LEU A 24 12.09 5.41 -0.35
CA LEU A 24 11.50 5.59 0.98
C LEU A 24 12.34 4.99 2.11
N ASN A 25 13.41 4.26 1.80
CA ASN A 25 14.18 3.45 2.72
C ASN A 25 13.28 2.52 3.57
N GLN A 26 12.34 1.84 2.90
CA GLN A 26 11.41 0.88 3.49
C GLN A 26 11.54 -0.47 2.80
N PRO A 27 11.27 -1.59 3.50
CA PRO A 27 11.22 -2.89 2.83
C PRO A 27 10.03 -2.94 1.88
N PHE A 28 10.18 -3.59 0.72
CA PHE A 28 9.11 -3.81 -0.27
C PHE A 28 7.79 -4.30 0.36
N ALA A 29 7.89 -5.21 1.34
CA ALA A 29 6.71 -5.76 2.03
C ALA A 29 5.86 -4.70 2.75
N ALA A 30 6.45 -3.57 3.14
CA ALA A 30 5.74 -2.45 3.76
C ALA A 30 4.93 -1.62 2.76
N LEU A 31 5.11 -1.81 1.45
CA LEU A 31 4.37 -1.11 0.40
C LEU A 31 3.20 -1.95 -0.11
N SER A 32 2.15 -1.27 -0.58
CA SER A 32 1.00 -1.86 -1.24
C SER A 32 1.10 -1.70 -2.75
N LEU A 33 1.32 -2.80 -3.47
CA LEU A 33 1.40 -2.83 -4.93
C LEU A 33 0.14 -2.25 -5.61
N GLU A 34 -1.04 -2.52 -5.04
CA GLU A 34 -2.31 -1.96 -5.51
C GLU A 34 -2.35 -0.43 -5.39
N MET A 35 -1.85 0.12 -4.28
CA MET A 35 -1.85 1.57 -4.07
C MET A 35 -0.79 2.25 -4.94
N VAL A 36 0.33 1.58 -5.26
CA VAL A 36 1.27 2.05 -6.29
C VAL A 36 0.60 2.10 -7.66
N TYR A 37 -0.12 1.05 -8.06
CA TYR A 37 -0.87 1.07 -9.32
C TYR A 37 -1.93 2.18 -9.35
N ARG A 38 -2.73 2.30 -8.30
CA ARG A 38 -3.77 3.33 -8.18
C ARG A 38 -3.19 4.74 -8.18
N SER A 39 -2.00 4.93 -7.63
CA SER A 39 -1.36 6.24 -7.57
C SER A 39 -0.79 6.72 -8.92
N LEU A 40 -0.59 5.83 -9.89
CA LEU A 40 -0.22 6.20 -11.26
C LEU A 40 -1.24 7.15 -11.89
N TYR A 41 -2.54 7.00 -11.57
CA TYR A 41 -3.58 7.91 -12.04
C TYR A 41 -3.30 9.37 -11.62
N TYR A 42 -2.93 9.59 -10.37
CA TYR A 42 -2.63 10.92 -9.84
C TYR A 42 -1.29 11.46 -10.37
N PHE A 43 -0.29 10.58 -10.52
CA PHE A 43 0.98 10.94 -11.15
C PHE A 43 0.78 11.44 -12.58
N THR A 44 0.02 10.74 -13.42
CA THR A 44 -0.21 11.13 -14.82
C THR A 44 -0.80 12.55 -14.90
N GLN A 45 -1.74 12.88 -14.01
CA GLN A 45 -2.29 14.23 -13.96
C GLN A 45 -1.27 15.28 -13.52
N ALA A 46 -0.43 14.99 -12.53
CA ALA A 46 0.63 15.89 -12.07
C ALA A 46 1.75 16.05 -13.12
N TYR A 47 2.09 14.98 -13.84
CA TYR A 47 3.08 14.98 -14.92
C TYR A 47 2.65 15.88 -16.06
N HIS A 48 1.39 15.80 -16.49
CA HIS A 48 0.86 16.69 -17.54
C HIS A 48 0.79 18.16 -17.12
N ARG A 49 0.81 18.46 -15.82
CA ARG A 49 0.89 19.84 -15.29
C ARG A 49 2.34 20.33 -15.13
N GLY A 50 3.33 19.47 -15.36
CA GLY A 50 4.75 19.78 -15.11
C GLY A 50 5.14 19.78 -13.63
N GLU A 51 4.29 19.25 -12.76
CA GLU A 51 4.48 19.25 -11.29
C GLU A 51 5.23 18.01 -10.78
N ALA A 52 5.37 16.98 -11.63
CA ALA A 52 6.01 15.71 -11.26
C ALA A 52 7.19 15.39 -12.19
N PRO A 53 8.45 15.58 -11.74
CA PRO A 53 9.63 15.36 -12.59
C PRO A 53 9.91 13.87 -12.87
N GLY A 54 9.28 12.96 -12.10
CA GLY A 54 9.39 11.52 -12.29
C GLY A 54 8.46 10.75 -11.38
N VAL A 55 8.08 9.54 -11.81
CA VAL A 55 7.09 8.71 -11.14
C VAL A 55 7.55 8.28 -9.74
N VAL A 56 8.80 7.83 -9.59
CA VAL A 56 9.37 7.40 -8.30
C VAL A 56 9.42 8.56 -7.31
N VAL A 57 9.91 9.72 -7.74
CA VAL A 57 10.04 10.93 -6.92
C VAL A 57 8.66 11.38 -6.42
N TYR A 58 7.66 11.42 -7.31
CA TYR A 58 6.30 11.80 -6.96
C TYR A 58 5.67 10.82 -5.97
N LEU A 59 5.78 9.52 -6.22
CA LEU A 59 5.22 8.47 -5.37
C LEU A 59 5.85 8.48 -3.98
N ALA A 60 7.17 8.61 -3.89
CA ALA A 60 7.89 8.68 -2.62
C ALA A 60 7.48 9.93 -1.82
N ALA A 61 7.43 11.10 -2.45
CA ALA A 61 7.03 12.35 -1.79
C ALA A 61 5.59 12.29 -1.24
N ASN A 62 4.68 11.60 -1.94
CA ASN A 62 3.26 11.54 -1.61
C ASN A 62 2.82 10.21 -0.96
N ALA A 63 3.77 9.34 -0.59
CA ALA A 63 3.52 7.94 -0.22
C ALA A 63 2.50 7.76 0.91
N LYS A 64 2.50 8.68 1.90
CA LYS A 64 1.54 8.66 3.00
C LYS A 64 0.13 9.06 2.57
N GLY A 65 0.00 10.13 1.79
CA GLY A 65 -1.31 10.63 1.31
C GLY A 65 -1.95 9.68 0.30
N LEU A 66 -1.12 9.01 -0.49
CA LEU A 66 -1.55 8.00 -1.46
C LEU A 66 -1.75 6.61 -0.83
N GLY A 67 -1.51 6.43 0.47
CA GLY A 67 -1.67 5.14 1.15
C GLY A 67 -0.74 4.03 0.65
N ILE A 68 0.39 4.37 0.03
CA ILE A 68 1.37 3.41 -0.50
C ILE A 68 2.00 2.60 0.64
N ILE A 69 2.29 3.26 1.77
CA ILE A 69 2.86 2.61 2.95
C ILE A 69 1.73 1.94 3.74
N LYS A 70 1.81 0.62 3.91
CA LYS A 70 0.88 -0.15 4.73
C LYS A 70 0.97 0.31 6.18
N ARG A 71 -0.18 0.53 6.80
CA ARG A 71 -0.26 0.82 8.24
C ARG A 71 0.10 -0.42 9.04
N LYS A 72 1.10 -0.34 9.93
CA LYS A 72 1.33 -1.40 10.92
C LYS A 72 0.10 -1.49 11.83
N ARG A 73 -0.63 -2.59 11.73
CA ARG A 73 -1.71 -2.89 12.68
C ARG A 73 -1.05 -3.17 14.02
N GLN A 74 -1.38 -2.39 15.06
CA GLN A 74 -1.06 -2.82 16.42
C GLN A 74 -1.80 -4.14 16.65
N THR A 75 -1.05 -5.23 16.76
CA THR A 75 -1.57 -6.49 17.25
C THR A 75 -2.09 -6.20 18.66
N ARG A 76 -3.42 -6.17 18.85
CA ARG A 76 -4.00 -6.28 20.19
C ARG A 76 -3.51 -7.59 20.77
N SER A 77 -2.46 -7.52 21.57
CA SER A 77 -1.90 -8.63 22.33
C SER A 77 -2.74 -8.98 23.56
N SER A 78 -3.87 -8.30 23.78
CA SER A 78 -4.82 -8.69 24.80
C SER A 78 -5.83 -9.67 24.21
N PRO A 79 -5.88 -10.93 24.67
CA PRO A 79 -7.03 -11.78 24.38
C PRO A 79 -8.31 -11.04 24.79
N PRO A 80 -9.42 -11.19 24.05
CA PRO A 80 -10.70 -10.65 24.49
C PRO A 80 -10.97 -11.17 25.90
N LYS A 81 -11.12 -10.28 26.88
CA LYS A 81 -11.63 -10.66 28.20
C LYS A 81 -13.01 -11.24 27.97
N LEU A 82 -13.11 -12.57 27.99
CA LEU A 82 -14.37 -13.29 28.01
C LEU A 82 -14.99 -13.01 29.38
N SER A 83 -15.97 -12.09 29.42
CA SER A 83 -16.81 -11.93 30.60
C SER A 83 -17.61 -13.22 30.76
N PRO A 84 -17.54 -13.92 31.90
CA PRO A 84 -18.41 -15.06 32.12
C PRO A 84 -19.85 -14.54 32.15
N LEU A 85 -20.66 -14.98 31.19
CA LEU A 85 -22.10 -14.83 31.26
C LEU A 85 -22.56 -15.76 32.39
N THR A 86 -22.68 -15.21 33.60
CA THR A 86 -23.37 -15.87 34.72
C THR A 86 -24.83 -16.02 34.32
N VAL A 87 -25.17 -17.16 33.72
CA VAL A 87 -26.56 -17.59 33.57
C VAL A 87 -26.99 -18.01 34.96
N PHE A 88 -27.71 -17.11 35.64
CA PHE A 88 -28.48 -17.44 36.83
C PHE A 88 -29.54 -18.47 36.44
N GLY A 89 -29.27 -19.75 36.74
CA GLY A 89 -30.32 -20.72 36.99
C GLY A 89 -30.69 -20.60 38.45
N GLU A 90 -31.83 -19.97 38.74
CA GLU A 90 -32.52 -20.15 40.02
C GLU A 90 -33.57 -21.28 39.89
N PRO A 91 -33.83 -22.00 41.00
CA PRO A 91 -34.49 -23.32 41.04
C PRO A 91 -36.00 -23.32 40.80
#